data_AF-A0A8J8JVC3-F1
#
_entry.id   AF-A0A8J8JVC3-F1
#
_cell.length_a   1.000
_cell.length_b   1.000
_cell.length_c   1.000
_cell.angle_alpha   90.00
_cell.angle_beta   90.00
_cell.angle_gamma   90.00
#
_symmetry.space_group_name_H-M   'P 1'
#
loop_
_entity.id
_entity.type
_entity.pdbx_description
1 polymer ?
#
loop_
_entity_poly.entity_id
_entity_poly.type
_entity_poly.pdbx_seq_one_letter_code
_entity_poly.pdbx_strand_id
1 'polypeptide(L)'
;MSFVTESVNSDKVNLLNFDRKGLAAFFVGMGDKPFRATQILKWIYQEDVTDFDQMTNLSKSLRAYLNENCTITAPEILIEQIASDGTRKWVVEMGLGNRIESVFI
;
A
#
# COMPACT_ATOMS: atom_id res chain seq x y z
N MET A 1 -28.74 4.86 4.22
CA MET A 1 -27.60 3.93 4.21
C MET A 1 -26.36 4.79 4.37
N SER A 2 -25.86 4.90 5.60
CA SER A 2 -24.75 5.81 5.93
C SER A 2 -23.45 5.15 5.50
N PHE A 3 -22.85 5.64 4.43
CA PHE A 3 -21.48 5.27 4.08
C PHE A 3 -20.57 6.08 4.99
N VAL A 4 -19.92 5.40 5.92
CA VAL A 4 -18.78 5.93 6.65
C VAL A 4 -17.67 6.06 5.63
N THR A 5 -17.45 7.27 5.12
CA THR A 5 -16.19 7.61 4.46
C THR A 5 -15.12 7.57 5.54
N GLU A 6 -14.40 6.45 5.65
CA GLU A 6 -13.14 6.44 6.38
C GLU A 6 -12.26 7.50 5.73
N SER A 7 -11.98 8.55 6.50
CA SER A 7 -11.06 9.60 6.11
C SER A 7 -9.72 8.96 5.81
N VAL A 8 -9.33 8.94 4.54
CA VAL A 8 -7.93 8.74 4.15
C VAL A 8 -7.13 9.73 4.98
N ASN A 9 -6.31 9.22 5.88
CA ASN A 9 -5.53 10.04 6.79
C ASN A 9 -4.51 10.78 5.91
N SER A 10 -4.86 12.00 5.51
CA SER A 10 -4.20 12.79 4.47
C SER A 10 -2.74 13.13 4.79
N ASP A 11 -2.31 12.90 6.03
CA ASP A 11 -0.97 13.23 6.52
C ASP A 11 0.00 12.05 6.47
N LYS A 12 -0.47 10.80 6.27
CA LYS A 12 0.41 9.63 6.24
C LYS A 12 1.01 9.39 4.86
N VAL A 13 2.27 9.00 4.84
CA VAL A 13 3.00 8.66 3.62
C VAL A 13 2.62 7.25 3.17
N ASN A 14 1.94 7.13 2.02
CA ASN A 14 1.67 5.82 1.42
C ASN A 14 2.94 5.24 0.79
N LEU A 15 3.43 4.12 1.32
CA LEU A 15 4.66 3.49 0.85
C LEU A 15 4.54 2.90 -0.55
N LEU A 16 3.32 2.65 -1.04
CA LEU A 16 3.08 2.18 -2.42
C LEU A 16 3.35 3.26 -3.47
N ASN A 17 3.52 4.52 -3.07
CA ASN A 17 3.86 5.62 -3.99
C ASN A 17 5.35 5.64 -4.37
N PHE A 18 6.18 4.83 -3.72
CA PHE A 18 7.61 4.77 -4.00
C PHE A 18 7.97 3.56 -4.86
N ASP A 19 8.89 3.78 -5.80
CA ASP A 19 9.68 2.69 -6.34
C ASP A 19 10.75 2.24 -5.32
N ARG A 20 11.47 1.15 -5.63
CA ARG A 20 12.50 0.62 -4.73
C ARG A 20 13.56 1.64 -4.34
N LYS A 21 13.97 2.51 -5.26
CA LYS A 21 15.00 3.52 -5.02
C LYS A 21 14.47 4.66 -4.14
N GLY A 22 13.26 5.13 -4.41
CA GLY A 22 12.56 6.14 -3.62
C GLY A 22 12.33 5.67 -2.19
N LEU A 23 11.91 4.41 -2.01
CA LEU A 23 11.70 3.86 -0.68
C LEU A 23 13.04 3.73 0.08
N ALA A 24 14.12 3.35 -0.61
CA ALA A 24 15.45 3.33 0.01
C ALA A 24 15.91 4.73 0.43
N ALA A 25 15.67 5.75 -0.41
CA ALA A 25 15.97 7.14 -0.08
C ALA A 25 15.13 7.65 1.10
N PHE A 26 13.85 7.28 1.15
CA PHE A 26 12.96 7.57 2.29
C PHE A 26 13.56 7.03 3.59
N PHE A 27 13.97 5.75 3.62
CA PHE A 27 14.60 5.15 4.81
C PHE A 27 15.95 5.79 5.17
N VAL A 28 16.75 6.19 4.19
CA VAL A 28 18.01 6.91 4.46
C VAL A 28 17.74 8.30 5.06
N GLY A 29 16.71 9.01 4.58
CA GLY A 29 16.33 10.34 5.08
C GLY A 29 15.91 10.35 6.54
N MET A 30 15.34 9.25 7.04
CA MET A 30 14.99 9.05 8.45
C MET A 30 16.13 8.48 9.31
N GLY A 31 17.34 8.32 8.75
CA GLY A 31 18.51 7.80 9.46
C GLY A 31 18.60 6.28 9.53
N ASP A 32 17.75 5.57 8.79
CA ASP A 32 17.73 4.11 8.71
C ASP A 32 18.60 3.60 7.54
N LYS A 33 18.76 2.27 7.45
CA LYS A 33 19.58 1.66 6.40
C LYS A 33 18.78 1.42 5.12
N PRO A 34 19.37 1.56 3.92
CA PRO A 34 18.66 1.43 2.64
C PRO A 34 18.09 0.02 2.40
N PHE A 35 18.63 -1.02 3.06
CA PHE A 35 18.09 -2.37 2.93
C PHE A 35 16.68 -2.52 3.52
N ARG A 36 16.23 -1.59 4.38
CA ARG A 36 14.87 -1.57 4.94
C ARG A 36 13.82 -1.54 3.84
N ALA A 37 14.06 -0.82 2.75
CA ALA A 37 13.19 -0.83 1.58
C ALA A 37 12.98 -2.24 1.03
N THR A 38 14.04 -3.05 0.94
CA THR A 38 13.91 -4.43 0.42
C THR A 38 13.13 -5.33 1.39
N GLN A 39 13.25 -5.12 2.70
CA GLN A 39 12.45 -5.85 3.68
C GLN A 39 10.97 -5.50 3.58
N ILE A 40 10.64 -4.21 3.50
CA ILE A 40 9.26 -3.74 3.35
C ILE A 40 8.64 -4.27 2.05
N LEU A 41 9.33 -4.13 0.92
CA LEU A 41 8.83 -4.63 -0.37
C LEU A 41 8.60 -6.15 -0.35
N LYS A 42 9.45 -6.90 0.37
CA LYS A 42 9.24 -8.34 0.55
C LYS A 42 7.93 -8.61 1.29
N TRP A 43 7.69 -7.93 2.43
CA TRP A 43 6.45 -8.10 3.19
C TRP A 43 5.21 -7.76 2.36
N ILE A 44 5.25 -6.64 1.63
CA ILE A 44 4.11 -6.19 0.83
C ILE A 44 3.84 -7.14 -0.35
N TYR A 45 4.86 -7.47 -1.15
CA TYR A 45 4.64 -8.10 -2.46
C TYR A 45 4.87 -9.61 -2.48
N GLN A 46 5.60 -10.18 -1.51
CA GLN A 46 5.84 -11.63 -1.44
C GLN A 46 5.02 -12.29 -0.34
N GLU A 47 4.84 -11.63 0.79
CA GLU A 47 4.11 -12.17 1.94
C GLU A 47 2.67 -11.65 2.03
N ASP A 48 2.27 -10.69 1.18
CA ASP A 48 0.95 -10.04 1.15
C ASP A 48 0.53 -9.42 2.50
N VAL A 49 1.50 -8.83 3.21
CA VAL A 49 1.29 -8.20 4.52
C VAL A 49 1.39 -6.68 4.41
N THR A 50 0.29 -6.01 4.77
CA THR A 50 0.19 -4.54 4.83
C THR A 50 0.21 -3.99 6.27
N ASP A 51 0.12 -4.87 7.26
CA ASP A 51 0.19 -4.54 8.68
C ASP A 51 1.65 -4.53 9.17
N PHE A 52 2.12 -3.36 9.59
CA PHE A 52 3.49 -3.19 10.09
C PHE A 52 3.76 -4.01 11.35
N ASP A 53 2.77 -4.30 12.18
CA ASP A 53 2.97 -5.05 13.42
C ASP A 53 3.33 -6.52 13.16
N GLN A 54 2.91 -7.07 12.02
CA GLN A 54 3.25 -8.43 11.60
C GLN A 54 4.67 -8.55 11.03
N MET A 55 5.34 -7.44 10.74
CA MET A 55 6.70 -7.42 10.18
C MET A 55 7.76 -7.69 11.25
N THR A 56 7.88 -8.96 11.66
CA THR A 56 8.70 -9.40 12.81
C THR A 56 10.20 -9.10 12.70
N ASN A 57 10.73 -8.86 11.50
CA ASN A 57 12.12 -8.50 11.25
C ASN A 57 12.41 -6.98 11.32
N LEU A 58 11.42 -6.18 11.71
CA LEU A 58 11.55 -4.75 12.01
C LEU A 58 11.62 -4.52 13.52
N SER A 59 12.41 -3.52 13.94
CA SER A 59 12.45 -3.14 15.36
C SER A 59 11.09 -2.62 15.82
N LYS A 60 10.81 -2.72 17.12
CA LYS A 60 9.57 -2.17 17.70
C LYS A 60 9.42 -0.66 17.44
N SER A 61 10.53 0.08 17.55
CA SER A 61 10.56 1.52 17.27
C SER A 61 10.21 1.85 15.82
N LEU A 62 10.73 1.06 14.86
CA LEU A 62 10.45 1.27 13.45
C LEU A 62 8.99 0.95 13.12
N ARG A 63 8.45 -0.14 13.66
CA ARG A 63 7.02 -0.47 13.49
C ARG A 63 6.10 0.62 14.04
N ALA A 64 6.41 1.14 15.23
CA ALA A 64 5.67 2.26 15.81
C ALA A 64 5.69 3.49 14.89
N TYR A 65 6.88 3.89 14.41
CA TYR A 65 7.03 5.02 13.49
C TYR A 65 6.23 4.83 12.20
N LEU A 66 6.31 3.64 11.59
CA LEU A 66 5.59 3.31 10.35
C LEU A 66 4.07 3.33 10.57
N ASN A 67 3.58 2.78 11.68
CA ASN A 67 2.16 2.84 12.03
C ASN A 67 1.66 4.28 12.25
N GLU A 68 2.49 5.16 12.82
CA GLU A 68 2.14 6.55 13.06
C GLU A 68 2.17 7.40 11.77
N ASN A 69 3.16 7.20 10.91
CA ASN A 69 3.49 8.14 9.83
C ASN A 69 3.25 7.60 8.41
N CYS A 70 3.06 6.29 8.26
CA CYS A 70 3.00 5.63 6.95
C CYS A 70 1.73 4.77 6.80
N THR A 71 1.39 4.47 5.54
CA THR A 71 0.35 3.50 5.18
C THR A 71 0.81 2.62 4.04
N ILE A 72 0.16 1.46 3.90
CA ILE A 72 0.24 0.60 2.72
C ILE A 72 -1.20 0.39 2.26
N THR A 73 -1.68 1.29 1.40
CA THR A 73 -3.08 1.29 0.98
C THR A 73 -3.15 1.30 -0.53
N ALA A 74 -3.67 0.21 -1.11
CA ALA A 74 -3.95 0.13 -2.52
C ALA A 74 -5.18 1.00 -2.88
N PRO A 75 -5.29 1.46 -4.13
CA PRO A 75 -6.50 2.14 -4.60
C PRO A 75 -7.77 1.29 -4.41
N GLU A 76 -8.91 1.96 -4.22
CA GLU A 76 -10.19 1.30 -4.01
C GLU A 76 -10.72 0.67 -5.31
N ILE A 77 -11.18 -0.58 -5.21
CA ILE A 77 -11.92 -1.25 -6.28
C ILE A 77 -13.40 -0.90 -6.13
N LEU A 78 -13.94 -0.12 -7.07
CA LEU A 78 -15.34 0.27 -7.07
C LEU A 78 -16.26 -0.81 -7.63
N ILE A 79 -15.78 -1.55 -8.64
CA ILE A 79 -16.57 -2.56 -9.36
C ILE A 79 -15.67 -3.75 -9.67
N GLU A 80 -16.13 -4.96 -9.36
CA GLU A 80 -15.58 -6.21 -9.86
C GLU A 80 -16.61 -6.90 -10.75
N GLN A 81 -16.19 -7.34 -11.94
CA GLN A 81 -16.98 -8.13 -12.87
C GLN A 81 -16.24 -9.42 -13.19
N ILE A 82 -16.93 -10.55 -13.06
CA ILE A 82 -16.39 -11.88 -13.32
C ILE A 82 -17.18 -12.50 -14.47
N ALA A 83 -16.49 -12.81 -15.56
CA ALA A 83 -17.07 -13.46 -16.72
C ALA A 83 -17.11 -14.99 -16.55
N SER A 84 -17.91 -15.67 -17.37
CA SER A 84 -18.07 -17.13 -17.35
C SER A 84 -16.80 -17.90 -17.75
N ASP A 85 -15.89 -17.26 -18.49
CA ASP A 85 -14.61 -17.83 -18.90
C ASP A 85 -13.48 -17.63 -17.86
N GLY A 86 -13.79 -16.99 -16.73
CA GLY A 86 -12.84 -16.70 -15.67
C GLY A 86 -12.18 -15.31 -15.76
N THR A 87 -12.41 -14.55 -16.85
CA THR A 87 -11.91 -13.19 -16.99
C THR A 87 -12.45 -12.30 -15.86
N ARG A 88 -11.57 -11.50 -15.25
CA ARG A 88 -11.96 -10.54 -14.21
C ARG A 88 -11.66 -9.13 -14.66
N LYS A 89 -12.61 -8.22 -14.47
CA LYS A 89 -12.44 -6.78 -14.69
C LYS A 89 -12.68 -6.01 -13.41
N TRP A 90 -11.74 -5.14 -13.07
CA TRP A 90 -11.85 -4.21 -11.95
C TRP A 90 -11.89 -2.77 -12.45
N VAL A 91 -12.82 -1.98 -11.89
CA VAL A 91 -12.81 -0.51 -12.00
C VAL A 91 -12.22 0.04 -10.72
N VAL A 92 -11.14 0.79 -10.84
CA VAL A 92 -10.35 1.29 -9.72
C VAL A 92 -10.43 2.81 -9.66
N GLU A 93 -10.71 3.38 -8.49
CA GLU A 93 -10.74 4.83 -8.27
C GLU A 93 -9.32 5.36 -8.02
N MET A 94 -8.91 6.34 -8.81
CA MET A 94 -7.58 6.97 -8.74
C MET A 94 -7.63 8.35 -8.06
N GLY A 95 -8.78 8.72 -7.50
CA GLY A 95 -9.00 10.00 -6.83
C GLY A 95 -9.53 11.07 -7.79
N LEU A 96 -10.18 12.08 -7.19
CA LEU A 96 -10.82 13.19 -7.90
C LEU A 96 -11.84 12.76 -8.97
N GLY A 97 -12.45 11.58 -8.80
CA GLY A 97 -13.44 11.02 -9.73
C GLY A 97 -12.83 10.36 -10.96
N ASN A 98 -11.50 10.23 -11.03
CA ASN A 98 -10.81 9.54 -12.12
C ASN A 98 -10.77 8.03 -11.87
N ARG A 99 -11.00 7.26 -12.94
CA ARG A 99 -11.07 5.80 -12.86
C ARG A 99 -10.26 5.14 -13.95
N ILE A 100 -9.68 3.98 -13.61
CA ILE A 100 -9.01 3.10 -14.56
C ILE A 100 -9.67 1.74 -14.55
N GLU A 101 -9.52 0.99 -15.64
CA GLU A 101 -9.91 -0.42 -15.71
C GLU A 101 -8.66 -1.30 -15.72
N SER A 102 -8.71 -2.43 -15.00
CA SER A 102 -7.71 -3.50 -15.06
C SER A 102 -8.40 -4.82 -15.38
N VAL A 103 -7.81 -5.60 -16.29
CA VAL A 103 -8.36 -6.88 -16.75
C VAL A 103 -7.35 -7.99 -16.50
N PHE A 104 -7.81 -9.07 -15.86
CA PHE A 104 -7.05 -10.31 -15.67
C PHE A 104 -7.65 -11.41 -16.54
N ILE A 105 -6.79 -12.05 -17.34
CA ILE A 105 -7.09 -13.05 -18.37
C ILE A 105 -6.20 -14.27 -18.13
#